data_AF-A0A942AL46-F1
#
_entry.id   AF-A0A942AL46-F1
#
_cell.length_a   1.000
_cell.length_b   1.000
_cell.length_c   1.000
_cell.angle_alpha   90.00
_cell.angle_beta   90.00
_cell.angle_gamma   90.00
#
_symmetry.space_group_name_H-M   'P 1'
#
loop_
_entity.id
_entity.type
_entity.pdbx_description
1 polymer ?
#
loop_
_entity_poly.entity_id
_entity_poly.type
_entity_poly.pdbx_seq_one_letter_code
_entity_poly.pdbx_strand_id
1 'polypeptide(L)'
;MSKLNIYKASAGSGKTFALTLEYFKIIFSFPQEYKNILAVTFTNKATEEMKNRIIGELHLLAEGEKSSYGPLLCQRFGYTEEQLKNRATVLRTLLLHDYGRIAVTTIDRFFQKIIKSF
;
A
#
# COMPACT_ATOMS: atom_id res chain seq x y z
N MET A 1 -13.72 0.02 -18.86
CA MET A 1 -14.31 1.12 -18.06
C MET A 1 -13.58 1.19 -16.73
N SER A 2 -13.05 2.35 -16.37
CA SER A 2 -12.46 2.57 -15.03
C SER A 2 -13.55 2.44 -13.97
N LYS A 3 -13.42 1.46 -13.06
CA LYS A 3 -14.37 1.25 -11.97
C LYS A 3 -14.06 2.22 -10.83
N LEU A 4 -14.97 3.13 -10.53
CA LEU A 4 -14.88 4.00 -9.35
C LEU A 4 -15.41 3.23 -8.13
N ASN A 5 -14.55 2.98 -7.15
CA ASN A 5 -14.94 2.38 -5.87
C ASN A 5 -15.00 3.49 -4.80
N ILE A 6 -16.18 3.69 -4.21
CA ILE A 6 -16.41 4.70 -3.17
C ILE A 6 -16.50 4.00 -1.82
N TYR A 7 -15.56 4.31 -0.92
CA TYR A 7 -15.58 3.84 0.47
C TYR A 7 -16.13 4.93 1.39
N LYS A 8 -17.32 4.70 1.97
CA LYS A 8 -17.88 5.56 3.03
C LYS A 8 -17.50 5.01 4.39
N ALA A 9 -16.93 5.85 5.25
CA ALA A 9 -16.32 5.36 6.48
C ALA A 9 -16.23 6.43 7.59
N SER A 10 -16.91 6.18 8.71
CA SER A 10 -16.95 7.05 9.90
C SER A 10 -15.64 7.04 10.69
N ALA A 11 -15.50 7.92 11.68
CA ALA A 11 -14.35 7.87 12.60
C ALA A 11 -14.24 6.47 13.23
N GLY A 12 -13.02 5.93 13.33
CA GLY A 12 -12.76 4.61 13.90
C GLY A 12 -13.15 3.40 13.04
N SER A 13 -13.77 3.57 11.87
CA SER A 13 -14.29 2.45 11.06
C SER A 13 -13.24 1.72 10.18
N GLY A 14 -11.95 1.83 10.50
CA GLY A 14 -10.90 1.11 9.77
C GLY A 14 -10.55 1.64 8.36
N LYS A 15 -10.83 2.92 8.05
CA LYS A 15 -10.48 3.55 6.75
C LYS A 15 -9.08 3.23 6.25
N THR A 16 -8.09 3.50 7.09
CA THR A 16 -6.69 3.32 6.76
C THR A 16 -6.37 1.85 6.49
N PHE A 17 -6.98 0.94 7.26
CA PHE A 17 -6.83 -0.49 7.04
C PHE A 17 -7.38 -0.90 5.66
N ALA A 18 -8.58 -0.44 5.31
CA ALA A 18 -9.18 -0.74 4.01
C ALA A 18 -8.30 -0.24 2.84
N LEU A 19 -7.82 1.01 2.91
CA LEU A 19 -6.98 1.59 1.86
C LEU A 19 -5.62 0.88 1.73
N THR A 20 -4.99 0.52 2.85
CA THR A 20 -3.74 -0.26 2.84
C THR A 20 -3.99 -1.66 2.27
N LEU A 21 -5.12 -2.30 2.60
CA LEU A 21 -5.46 -3.61 2.05
C LEU A 21 -5.66 -3.54 0.52
N GLU A 22 -6.33 -2.50 0.00
CA GLU A 22 -6.45 -2.30 -1.45
C GLU A 22 -5.09 -2.06 -2.11
N TYR A 23 -4.22 -1.28 -1.48
CA TYR A 23 -2.83 -1.11 -1.95
C TYR A 23 -2.11 -2.45 -2.04
N PHE A 24 -2.22 -3.29 -0.99
CA PHE A 24 -1.64 -4.63 -0.98
C PHE A 24 -2.22 -5.55 -2.05
N LYS A 25 -3.53 -5.55 -2.27
CA LYS A 25 -4.14 -6.35 -3.35
C LYS A 25 -3.53 -6.03 -4.71
N ILE A 26 -3.20 -4.77 -4.99
CA ILE A 26 -2.56 -4.36 -6.25
C ILE A 26 -1.13 -4.91 -6.32
N ILE A 27 -0.27 -4.58 -5.34
CA ILE A 27 1.16 -4.93 -5.43
C ILE A 27 1.42 -6.43 -5.25
N PHE A 28 0.59 -7.17 -4.50
CA PHE A 28 0.74 -8.62 -4.40
C PHE A 28 0.37 -9.33 -5.71
N SER A 29 -0.60 -8.77 -6.46
CA SER A 29 -0.92 -9.23 -7.82
C SER A 29 0.22 -8.90 -8.78
N PHE A 30 0.67 -7.65 -8.79
CA PHE A 30 1.67 -7.13 -9.72
C PHE A 30 2.73 -6.31 -8.96
N PRO A 31 3.86 -6.92 -8.56
CA PRO A 31 4.85 -6.27 -7.71
C PRO A 31 5.36 -4.96 -8.28
N GLN A 32 5.59 -4.89 -9.59
CA GLN A 32 6.12 -3.71 -10.25
C GLN A 32 5.15 -2.51 -10.25
N GLU A 33 3.87 -2.72 -9.95
CA GLU A 33 2.87 -1.64 -9.94
C GLU A 33 2.99 -0.72 -8.72
N TYR A 34 3.82 -1.06 -7.71
CA TYR A 34 4.01 -0.16 -6.56
C TYR A 34 4.42 1.27 -6.98
N LYS A 35 5.12 1.41 -8.12
CA LYS A 35 5.57 2.69 -8.69
C LYS A 35 4.50 3.43 -9.50
N ASN A 36 3.42 2.74 -9.85
CA ASN A 36 2.30 3.25 -10.66
C ASN A 36 1.05 3.54 -9.81
N ILE A 37 1.09 3.27 -8.50
CA ILE A 37 -0.01 3.61 -7.58
C ILE A 37 0.18 5.03 -7.05
N LEU A 38 -0.76 5.91 -7.35
CA LEU A 38 -0.84 7.24 -6.73
C LEU A 38 -1.82 7.23 -5.56
N ALA A 39 -1.30 7.41 -4.34
CA ALA A 39 -2.11 7.61 -3.14
C ALA A 39 -2.03 9.06 -2.69
N VAL A 40 -3.17 9.75 -2.63
CA VAL A 40 -3.26 11.16 -2.29
C VAL A 40 -3.93 11.33 -0.93
N THR A 41 -3.33 12.15 -0.07
CA THR A 41 -3.81 12.45 1.29
C THR A 41 -3.93 13.96 1.52
N PHE A 42 -4.60 14.36 2.60
CA PHE A 42 -4.74 15.78 2.95
C PHE A 42 -3.56 16.34 3.76
N THR A 43 -2.84 15.50 4.50
CA THR A 43 -1.78 15.98 5.42
C THR A 43 -0.50 15.19 5.24
N ASN A 44 0.64 15.83 5.51
CA ASN A 44 1.95 15.16 5.51
C ASN A 44 1.99 14.03 6.54
N LYS A 45 1.34 14.21 7.69
CA LYS A 45 1.25 13.17 8.73
C LYS A 45 0.54 11.91 8.20
N ALA A 46 -0.58 12.06 7.50
CA ALA A 46 -1.29 10.92 6.91
C ALA A 46 -0.46 10.24 5.81
N THR A 47 0.31 11.00 5.02
CA THR A 47 1.27 10.45 4.06
C THR A 47 2.29 9.55 4.76
N GLU A 48 2.96 10.06 5.79
CA GLU A 48 4.00 9.29 6.51
C GLU A 48 3.42 8.08 7.26
N GLU A 49 2.27 8.23 7.91
CA GLU A 49 1.56 7.12 8.56
C GLU A 49 1.22 6.00 7.56
N MET A 50 0.76 6.35 6.36
CA MET A 50 0.44 5.36 5.33
C MET A 50 1.69 4.67 4.79
N LYS A 51 2.78 5.39 4.54
CA LYS A 51 4.06 4.79 4.10
C LYS A 51 4.63 3.85 5.15
N ASN A 52 4.72 4.32 6.40
CA ASN A 52 5.23 3.52 7.51
C ASN A 52 4.41 2.25 7.71
N ARG A 53 3.08 2.34 7.57
CA ARG A 53 2.20 1.17 7.64
C ARG A 53 2.47 0.17 6.51
N ILE A 54 2.58 0.64 5.27
CA ILE A 54 2.86 -0.24 4.11
C ILE A 54 4.16 -1.00 4.33
N ILE A 55 5.23 -0.31 4.72
CA ILE A 55 6.54 -0.93 4.93
C ILE A 55 6.55 -1.83 6.17
N GLY A 56 5.98 -1.37 7.29
CA GLY A 56 5.92 -2.13 8.53
C GLY A 56 5.16 -3.45 8.37
N GLU A 57 4.00 -3.43 7.71
CA GLU A 57 3.22 -4.65 7.48
C GLU A 57 3.91 -5.59 6.48
N LEU A 58 4.55 -5.06 5.42
CA LEU A 58 5.39 -5.88 4.55
C LEU A 58 6.57 -6.51 5.30
N HIS A 59 7.15 -5.80 6.27
CA HIS A 59 8.21 -6.34 7.12
C HIS A 59 7.71 -7.50 7.96
N LEU A 60 6.60 -7.34 8.70
CA LEU A 60 5.99 -8.41 9.49
C LEU A 60 5.69 -9.64 8.63
N LEU A 61 5.04 -9.43 7.48
CA LEU A 61 4.71 -10.51 6.55
C LEU A 61 5.94 -11.25 6.02
N ALA A 62 7.01 -10.51 5.70
CA ALA A 62 8.25 -11.07 5.19
C ALA A 62 9.08 -11.81 6.25
N GLU A 63 8.95 -11.46 7.53
CA GLU A 63 9.52 -12.24 8.63
C GLU A 63 8.66 -13.47 8.98
N GLY A 64 7.41 -13.52 8.53
CA GLY A 64 6.43 -14.54 8.89
C GLY A 64 5.77 -14.27 10.24
N GLU A 65 5.81 -13.01 10.69
CA GLU A 65 5.16 -12.56 11.91
C GLU A 65 3.66 -12.28 11.69
N LYS A 66 2.93 -12.15 12.80
CA LYS A 66 1.49 -11.93 12.78
C LYS A 66 1.15 -10.53 12.23
N SER A 67 0.57 -10.50 11.04
CA SER A 67 -0.02 -9.30 10.44
C SER A 67 -1.55 -9.40 10.37
N SER A 68 -2.22 -8.29 10.62
CA SER A 68 -3.68 -8.18 10.46
C SER A 68 -4.14 -8.31 8.99
N TYR A 69 -3.24 -8.12 8.02
CA TYR A 69 -3.52 -8.26 6.58
C TYR A 69 -3.26 -9.68 6.06
N GLY A 70 -2.40 -10.45 6.74
CA GLY A 70 -1.93 -11.75 6.27
C GLY A 70 -3.06 -12.73 5.92
N PRO A 71 -4.01 -13.01 6.83
CA PRO A 71 -5.13 -13.92 6.54
C PRO A 71 -5.98 -13.48 5.34
N LEU A 72 -6.19 -12.17 5.18
CA LEU A 72 -6.98 -11.61 4.07
C LEU A 72 -6.26 -11.76 2.74
N LEU A 73 -4.93 -11.61 2.73
CA LEU A 73 -4.10 -11.81 1.55
C LEU A 73 -4.02 -13.29 1.18
N CYS A 74 -3.82 -14.19 2.15
CA CYS A 74 -3.89 -15.64 1.92
C CYS A 74 -5.24 -16.04 1.32
N GLN A 75 -6.35 -15.59 1.91
CA GLN A 75 -7.70 -15.86 1.42
C GLN A 75 -7.91 -15.32 0.00
N ARG A 76 -7.44 -14.10 -0.28
CA ARG A 76 -7.64 -13.46 -1.60
C ARG A 76 -6.88 -14.14 -2.72
N PHE A 77 -5.65 -14.58 -2.45
CA PHE A 77 -4.73 -15.11 -3.46
C PHE A 77 -4.59 -16.64 -3.45
N GLY A 78 -5.18 -17.32 -2.46
CA GLY A 78 -5.02 -18.76 -2.26
C GLY A 78 -3.59 -19.14 -1.83
N TYR A 79 -2.87 -18.22 -1.18
CA TYR A 79 -1.49 -18.45 -0.75
C TYR A 79 -1.42 -19.27 0.52
N THR A 80 -0.39 -20.12 0.61
CA THR A 80 0.12 -20.61 1.90
C THR A 80 0.86 -19.48 2.63
N GLU A 81 1.08 -19.63 3.94
CA GLU A 81 1.85 -18.66 4.72
C GLU A 81 3.27 -18.47 4.17
N GLU A 82 3.90 -19.56 3.72
CA GLU A 82 5.23 -19.52 3.11
C GLU A 82 5.23 -18.75 1.77
N GLN A 83 4.25 -18.99 0.91
CA GLN A 83 4.10 -18.24 -0.34
C GLN A 83 3.88 -16.75 -0.08
N LEU A 84 3.05 -16.42 0.91
CA LEU A 84 2.80 -15.04 1.31
C LEU A 84 4.09 -14.38 1.82
N LYS A 85 4.84 -15.07 2.69
CA LYS A 85 6.14 -14.61 3.22
C LYS A 85 7.13 -14.35 2.10
N ASN A 86 7.34 -15.31 1.20
CA ASN A 86 8.26 -15.17 0.06
C ASN A 86 7.87 -13.98 -0.84
N ARG A 87 6.58 -13.80 -1.11
CA ARG A 87 6.08 -12.67 -1.89
C ARG A 87 6.28 -11.34 -1.17
N ALA A 88 6.02 -11.29 0.14
CA ALA A 88 6.24 -10.11 0.97
C ALA A 88 7.72 -9.72 1.03
N THR A 89 8.64 -10.69 1.11
CA THR A 89 10.09 -10.45 1.08
C THR A 89 10.52 -9.76 -0.21
N VAL A 90 10.04 -10.25 -1.36
CA VAL A 90 10.33 -9.62 -2.66
C VAL A 90 9.79 -8.19 -2.71
N LEU A 91 8.54 -7.98 -2.29
CA LEU A 91 7.92 -6.65 -2.25
C LEU A 91 8.66 -5.70 -1.32
N ARG A 92 8.99 -6.14 -0.11
CA ARG A 92 9.75 -5.37 0.87
C ARG A 92 11.08 -4.90 0.29
N THR A 93 11.83 -5.79 -0.34
CA THR A 93 13.11 -5.43 -0.98
C THR A 93 12.92 -4.40 -2.09
N LEU A 94 11.93 -4.60 -2.97
CA LEU A 94 11.63 -3.64 -4.05
C LEU A 94 11.26 -2.25 -3.51
N LEU A 95 10.38 -2.20 -2.51
CA LEU A 95 9.88 -0.94 -1.95
C LEU A 95 10.92 -0.22 -1.10
N LEU A 96 11.82 -0.94 -0.42
CA LEU A 96 12.91 -0.31 0.34
C LEU A 96 14.02 0.21 -0.57
N HIS A 97 14.36 -0.52 -1.63
CA HIS A 97 15.34 -0.07 -2.62
C HIS A 97 14.87 1.22 -3.31
N ASP A 98 13.59 1.28 -3.67
CA ASP A 98 12.99 2.41 -4.38
C ASP A 98 11.98 3.18 -3.51
N TYR A 99 12.30 3.40 -2.23
CA TYR A 99 11.37 4.04 -1.28
C TYR A 99 10.86 5.41 -1.75
N GLY A 100 11.72 6.20 -2.41
CA GLY A 100 11.35 7.49 -2.98
C GLY A 100 10.32 7.42 -4.12
N ARG A 101 10.14 6.25 -4.75
CA ARG A 101 9.14 6.01 -5.81
C ARG A 101 7.76 5.61 -5.29
N ILE A 102 7.62 5.38 -3.98
CA ILE A 102 6.30 5.16 -3.37
C ILE A 102 5.53 6.49 -3.44
N ALA A 103 4.60 6.58 -4.39
CA ALA A 103 3.85 7.79 -4.68
C ALA A 103 2.64 7.99 -3.73
N VAL A 104 2.93 7.97 -2.43
CA VAL A 104 2.03 8.46 -1.38
C VAL A 104 2.41 9.91 -1.09
N THR A 105 1.50 10.84 -1.36
CA THR A 105 1.75 12.29 -1.29
C THR A 105 0.53 13.05 -0.77
N THR A 106 0.72 14.33 -0.44
CA THR A 106 -0.41 15.24 -0.23
C THR A 106 -0.99 15.72 -1.55
N ILE A 107 -2.26 16.14 -1.51
CA ILE A 107 -2.98 16.73 -2.65
C ILE A 107 -2.26 17.97 -3.19
N ASP A 108 -1.76 18.84 -2.33
CA ASP A 108 -1.05 20.06 -2.75
C ASP A 108 0.26 19.74 -3.48
N ARG A 109 1.07 18.82 -2.93
CA ARG A 109 2.31 18.38 -3.59
C ARG A 109 2.04 17.70 -4.93
N PHE A 110 0.96 16.93 -5.02
CA PHE A 110 0.54 16.33 -6.27
C PHE A 110 0.19 17.39 -7.33
N PHE A 111 -0.65 18.37 -6.98
CA PHE A 111 -1.00 19.47 -7.89
C PHE A 111 0.23 20.30 -8.29
N GLN A 112 1.12 20.63 -7.34
CA GLN A 112 2.36 21.33 -7.63
C GLN A 112 3.25 20.56 -8.61
N LYS A 113 3.33 19.23 -8.47
CA LYS A 113 4.08 18.37 -9.39
C LYS A 113 3.50 18.41 -10.81
N ILE A 114 2.18 18.39 -10.94
CA ILE A 114 1.49 18.51 -12.23
C ILE A 114 1.85 19.85 -12.87
N ILE A 115 1.69 20.96 -12.15
CA ILE A 115 1.93 22.31 -12.70
C ILE A 115 3.38 22.46 -13.17
N LYS A 116 4.36 21.92 -12.44
CA LYS A 116 5.78 21.98 -12.84
C LYS A 116 6.16 21.08 -14.02
N SER A 117 5.30 20.13 -14.38
CA SER A 117 5.56 19.20 -15.50
C SER A 117 5.04 19.70 -16.85
N PHE A 118 4.32 20.81 -16.83
CA PHE A 118 3.89 21.58 -18.01
C PHE A 118 4.76 22.83 -18.13
#